data_AF-A0A371NCE9-F1
#
_entry.id   AF-A0A371NCE9-F1
#
_cell.length_a   1.000
_cell.length_b   1.000
_cell.length_c   1.000
_cell.angle_alpha   90.00
_cell.angle_beta   90.00
_cell.angle_gamma   90.00
#
_symmetry.space_group_name_H-M   'P 1'
#
loop_
_entity.id
_entity.type
_entity.pdbx_description
1 polymer ?
#
loop_
_entity_poly.entity_id
_entity_poly.type
_entity_poly.pdbx_seq_one_letter_code
_entity_poly.pdbx_strand_id
1 'polypeptide(L)'
;MMKLHRIAGEIMGFFEAFEGSRPALDSREILIVRGMSRKRMNADDMSRELDSLIEHLGAAELDLLSEEGAALIGVMDEQIRSCVEVGTETDIGGIHRLKESLEDMNFSVDYRLCMADETGLFVVLYRDRSGVGPCFVEAVVSDLSE
;
A
#
# COMPACT_ATOMS: atom_id res chain seq x y z
N MET A 1 -4.46 16.51 4.46
CA MET A 1 -5.46 15.71 5.22
C MET A 1 -6.68 15.26 4.40
N MET A 2 -7.56 16.14 3.87
CA MET A 2 -8.73 15.71 3.05
C MET A 2 -8.33 14.94 1.77
N LYS A 3 -7.20 15.31 1.16
CA LYS A 3 -6.63 14.65 -0.04
C LYS A 3 -6.26 13.19 0.24
N LEU A 4 -5.48 12.94 1.29
CA LEU A 4 -5.07 11.59 1.70
C LEU A 4 -6.26 10.68 2.00
N HIS A 5 -7.23 11.17 2.78
CA HIS A 5 -8.43 10.41 3.12
C HIS A 5 -9.30 10.10 1.90
N ARG A 6 -9.39 11.03 0.95
CA ARG A 6 -10.11 10.81 -0.30
C ARG A 6 -9.46 9.70 -1.12
N ILE A 7 -8.16 9.77 -1.35
CA ILE A 7 -7.44 8.75 -2.15
C ILE A 7 -7.47 7.40 -1.45
N ALA A 8 -7.22 7.35 -0.13
CA ALA A 8 -7.35 6.14 0.66
C ALA A 8 -8.77 5.56 0.59
N GLY A 9 -9.80 6.42 0.61
CA GLY A 9 -11.18 6.01 0.41
C GLY A 9 -11.43 5.46 -0.99
N GLU A 10 -10.91 6.07 -2.04
CA GLU A 10 -11.02 5.56 -3.41
C GLU A 10 -10.37 4.16 -3.53
N ILE A 11 -9.17 3.96 -2.97
CA ILE A 11 -8.49 2.65 -2.91
C ILE A 11 -9.31 1.62 -2.14
N MET A 12 -9.78 1.96 -0.94
CA MET A 12 -10.58 1.05 -0.12
C MET A 12 -11.93 0.73 -0.76
N GLY A 13 -12.51 1.67 -1.49
CA GLY A 13 -13.74 1.48 -2.26
C GLY A 13 -13.56 0.55 -3.42
N PHE A 14 -12.48 0.74 -4.20
CA PHE A 14 -12.14 -0.10 -5.34
C PHE A 14 -12.04 -1.59 -4.98
N PHE A 15 -11.53 -1.89 -3.78
CA PHE A 15 -11.40 -3.25 -3.27
C PHE A 15 -12.54 -3.70 -2.34
N GLU A 16 -13.61 -2.92 -2.18
CA GLU A 16 -14.71 -3.23 -1.24
C GLU A 16 -14.21 -3.51 0.20
N ALA A 17 -13.19 -2.77 0.64
CA ALA A 17 -12.46 -3.01 1.88
C ALA A 17 -12.77 -2.00 3.00
N PHE A 18 -13.78 -1.14 2.81
CA PHE A 18 -14.16 -0.11 3.78
C PHE A 18 -14.66 -0.66 5.12
N GLU A 19 -15.45 -1.74 5.10
CA GLU A 19 -16.06 -2.23 6.33
C GLU A 19 -15.01 -2.87 7.24
N GLY A 20 -14.85 -2.28 8.43
CA GLY A 20 -13.80 -2.68 9.36
C GLY A 20 -12.43 -2.10 9.05
N SER A 21 -12.31 -1.25 8.02
CA SER A 21 -11.07 -0.51 7.76
C SER A 21 -10.72 0.39 8.95
N ARG A 22 -9.43 0.46 9.28
CA ARG A 22 -8.92 1.30 10.37
C ARG A 22 -7.61 1.96 9.96
N PRO A 23 -7.42 3.25 10.29
CA PRO A 23 -6.10 3.85 10.16
C PRO A 23 -5.15 3.17 11.13
N ALA A 24 -4.02 2.70 10.61
CA ALA A 24 -2.88 2.26 11.39
C ALA A 24 -1.98 3.46 11.76
N LEU A 25 -1.95 4.47 10.89
CA LEU A 25 -1.29 5.76 11.08
C LEU A 25 -2.11 6.83 10.35
N ASP A 26 -2.37 7.96 10.99
CA ASP A 26 -3.07 9.10 10.38
C ASP A 26 -2.39 10.39 10.81
N SER A 27 -1.61 10.96 9.91
CA SER A 27 -0.90 12.22 10.08
C SER A 27 -1.27 13.22 8.97
N ARG A 28 -0.68 14.41 9.01
CA ARG A 28 -0.93 15.43 7.98
C ARG A 28 -0.38 15.01 6.61
N GLU A 29 0.76 14.34 6.63
CA GLU A 29 1.60 14.02 5.47
C GLU A 29 1.45 12.57 5.04
N ILE A 30 1.06 11.66 5.95
CA ILE A 30 0.91 10.25 5.62
C ILE A 30 -0.31 9.61 6.29
N LEU A 31 -0.98 8.75 5.55
CA LEU A 31 -2.08 7.92 6.01
C LEU A 31 -1.79 6.47 5.65
N ILE A 32 -1.78 5.59 6.66
CA ILE A 32 -1.73 4.15 6.49
C ILE A 32 -3.07 3.59 6.93
N VAL A 33 -3.78 2.93 6.01
CA VAL A 33 -5.07 2.32 6.30
C VAL A 33 -5.09 0.86 5.87
N ARG A 34 -5.68 0.02 6.71
CA ARG A 34 -5.81 -1.42 6.49
C ARG A 34 -7.27 -1.81 6.47
N GLY A 35 -7.64 -2.73 5.58
CA GLY A 35 -9.01 -3.16 5.37
C GLY A 35 -9.10 -4.62 4.93
N MET A 36 -10.26 -5.21 5.18
CA MET A 36 -10.57 -6.56 4.73
C MET A 36 -11.43 -6.46 3.47
N SER A 37 -10.89 -6.87 2.32
CA SER A 37 -11.60 -6.85 1.05
C SER A 37 -12.71 -7.90 1.04
N ARG A 38 -13.88 -7.47 0.58
CA ARG A 38 -15.03 -8.35 0.28
C ARG A 38 -15.10 -8.74 -1.19
N LYS A 39 -14.31 -8.08 -2.02
CA LYS A 39 -14.18 -8.39 -3.44
C LYS A 39 -13.68 -9.82 -3.59
N ARG A 40 -14.34 -10.60 -4.45
CA ARG A 40 -13.86 -11.93 -4.80
C ARG A 40 -12.60 -11.81 -5.66
N MET A 41 -11.47 -12.13 -5.07
CA MET A 41 -10.17 -12.03 -5.71
C MET A 41 -9.34 -13.27 -5.40
N ASN A 42 -8.87 -13.96 -6.44
CA ASN A 42 -7.93 -15.07 -6.31
C ASN A 42 -6.51 -14.51 -6.18
N ALA A 43 -5.61 -15.30 -5.59
CA ALA A 43 -4.19 -14.94 -5.48
C ALA A 43 -3.58 -14.58 -6.85
N ASP A 44 -3.90 -15.36 -7.87
CA ASP A 44 -3.36 -15.17 -9.23
C ASP A 44 -3.89 -13.89 -9.93
N ASP A 45 -4.99 -13.33 -9.43
CA ASP A 45 -5.60 -12.12 -9.98
C ASP A 45 -5.11 -10.83 -9.30
N MET A 46 -4.44 -10.92 -8.14
CA MET A 46 -4.10 -9.74 -7.30
C MET A 46 -3.24 -8.71 -8.04
N SER A 47 -2.20 -9.16 -8.75
CA SER A 47 -1.37 -8.30 -9.58
C SER A 47 -2.19 -7.51 -10.62
N ARG A 48 -3.12 -8.17 -11.34
CA ARG A 48 -3.99 -7.53 -12.33
C ARG A 48 -4.97 -6.54 -11.68
N GLU A 49 -5.45 -6.87 -10.50
CA GLU A 49 -6.34 -6.00 -9.72
C GLU A 49 -5.64 -4.73 -9.24
N LEU A 50 -4.35 -4.82 -8.90
CA LEU A 50 -3.51 -3.66 -8.63
C LEU A 50 -3.27 -2.82 -9.88
N ASP A 51 -3.01 -3.43 -11.04
CA ASP A 51 -2.88 -2.70 -12.31
C ASP A 51 -4.17 -1.92 -12.64
N SER A 52 -5.32 -2.57 -12.42
CA SER A 52 -6.64 -1.96 -12.63
C SER A 52 -6.91 -0.80 -11.66
N LEU A 53 -6.39 -0.88 -10.42
CA LEU A 53 -6.44 0.23 -9.47
C LEU A 53 -5.60 1.42 -9.97
N ILE A 54 -4.38 1.16 -10.44
CA ILE A 54 -3.48 2.22 -10.95
C ILE A 54 -4.16 2.98 -12.08
N GLU A 55 -4.72 2.25 -13.05
CA GLU A 55 -5.48 2.82 -14.15
C GLU A 55 -6.69 3.62 -13.66
N HIS A 56 -7.44 3.08 -12.68
CA HIS A 56 -8.59 3.76 -12.09
C HIS A 56 -8.23 5.10 -11.42
N LEU A 57 -7.09 5.14 -10.75
CA LEU A 57 -6.58 6.34 -10.08
C LEU A 57 -5.89 7.32 -11.04
N GLY A 58 -5.63 6.91 -12.29
CA GLY A 58 -4.81 7.68 -13.22
C GLY A 58 -3.37 7.87 -12.73
N ALA A 59 -2.87 6.93 -11.91
CA ALA A 59 -1.54 6.98 -11.34
C ALA A 59 -0.50 6.38 -12.29
N ALA A 60 0.77 6.75 -12.11
CA ALA A 60 1.91 6.13 -12.78
C ALA A 60 2.57 5.11 -11.84
N GLU A 61 2.76 3.88 -12.30
CA GLU A 61 3.57 2.89 -11.58
C GLU A 61 5.04 3.30 -11.55
N LEU A 62 5.70 3.07 -10.42
CA LEU A 62 7.13 3.25 -10.24
C LEU A 62 7.78 1.91 -9.92
N ASP A 63 8.89 1.61 -10.59
CA ASP A 63 9.74 0.48 -10.21
C ASP A 63 10.42 0.80 -8.87
N LEU A 64 10.25 -0.10 -7.89
CA LEU A 64 10.84 0.02 -6.55
C LEU A 64 12.38 0.16 -6.61
N LEU A 65 13.01 -0.43 -7.64
CA LEU A 65 14.46 -0.42 -7.83
C LEU A 65 14.96 0.79 -8.63
N SER A 66 14.06 1.66 -9.14
CA SER A 66 14.45 2.91 -9.79
C SER A 66 14.87 3.96 -8.76
N GLU A 67 15.58 4.99 -9.22
CA GLU A 67 15.98 6.12 -8.37
C GLU A 67 14.75 6.85 -7.82
N GLU A 68 13.73 7.04 -8.64
CA GLU A 68 12.45 7.66 -8.28
C GLU A 68 11.66 6.80 -7.28
N GLY A 69 11.63 5.48 -7.49
CA GLY A 69 10.98 4.55 -6.55
C GLY A 69 11.66 4.53 -5.19
N ALA A 70 13.00 4.46 -5.18
CA ALA A 70 13.79 4.51 -3.95
C ALA A 70 13.61 5.85 -3.21
N ALA A 71 13.59 6.97 -3.93
CA ALA A 71 13.34 8.29 -3.36
C ALA A 71 11.95 8.38 -2.72
N LEU A 72 10.92 7.87 -3.40
CA LEU A 72 9.55 7.89 -2.87
C LEU A 72 9.42 7.06 -1.58
N ILE A 73 9.99 5.85 -1.56
CA ILE A 73 10.01 5.02 -0.34
C ILE A 73 10.77 5.72 0.79
N GLY A 74 11.88 6.40 0.48
CA GLY A 74 12.62 7.20 1.45
C GLY A 74 11.73 8.26 2.12
N VAL A 75 11.01 9.05 1.33
CA VAL A 75 10.09 10.08 1.85
C VAL A 75 8.98 9.46 2.69
N MET A 76 8.35 8.37 2.23
CA MET A 76 7.31 7.67 3.00
C MET A 76 7.83 7.18 4.34
N ASP A 77 9.02 6.56 4.38
CA ASP A 77 9.62 6.04 5.60
C ASP A 77 9.99 7.17 6.59
N GLU A 78 10.53 8.29 6.09
CA GLU A 78 10.79 9.48 6.90
C GLU A 78 9.51 10.05 7.53
N GLN A 79 8.42 10.15 6.77
CA GLN A 79 7.11 10.58 7.27
C GLN A 79 6.52 9.62 8.30
N ILE A 80 6.76 8.30 8.18
CA ILE A 80 6.36 7.32 9.20
C ILE A 80 7.17 7.56 10.48
N ARG A 81 8.49 7.70 10.36
CA ARG A 81 9.41 7.90 11.50
C ARG A 81 9.20 9.19 12.25
N SER A 82 8.69 10.23 11.59
CA SER A 82 8.30 11.46 12.27
C SER A 82 7.10 11.26 13.20
N CYS A 83 6.33 10.17 13.00
CA CYS A 83 5.14 9.84 13.77
C CYS A 83 5.35 8.68 14.77
N VAL A 84 6.32 7.79 14.53
CA VAL A 84 6.60 6.62 15.37
C VAL A 84 8.11 6.42 15.60
N GLU A 85 8.49 6.01 16.82
CA GLU A 85 9.88 5.67 17.12
C GLU A 85 10.28 4.36 16.43
N VAL A 86 11.21 4.45 15.47
CA VAL A 86 11.78 3.29 14.76
C VAL A 86 13.28 3.22 15.04
N GLY A 87 13.74 2.15 15.69
CA GLY A 87 15.12 1.99 16.14
C GLY A 87 16.13 1.47 15.09
N THR A 88 15.78 1.48 13.81
CA THR A 88 16.59 0.98 12.68
C THR A 88 16.68 2.01 11.57
N GLU A 89 17.62 1.94 10.63
CA GLU A 89 17.65 2.85 9.45
C GLU A 89 16.59 2.48 8.40
N THR A 90 16.35 3.38 7.42
CA THR A 90 15.49 3.12 6.25
C THR A 90 16.06 1.96 5.44
N ASP A 91 15.25 0.93 5.21
CA ASP A 91 15.69 -0.27 4.49
C ASP A 91 14.65 -0.65 3.43
N ILE A 92 14.95 -0.28 2.18
CA ILE A 92 14.13 -0.61 1.00
C ILE A 92 14.01 -2.14 0.82
N GLY A 93 15.07 -2.89 1.17
CA GLY A 93 15.05 -4.34 1.22
C GLY A 93 14.10 -4.90 2.29
N GLY A 94 13.67 -4.07 3.25
CA GLY A 94 12.65 -4.41 4.24
C GLY A 94 11.32 -4.79 3.62
N ILE A 95 10.91 -4.16 2.51
CA ILE A 95 9.67 -4.50 1.79
C ILE A 95 9.77 -5.90 1.19
N HIS A 96 10.91 -6.22 0.55
CA HIS A 96 11.15 -7.55 0.00
C HIS A 96 11.16 -8.62 1.08
N ARG A 97 11.86 -8.40 2.20
CA ARG A 97 11.89 -9.37 3.31
C ARG A 97 10.53 -9.53 3.98
N LEU A 98 9.72 -8.47 4.05
CA LEU A 98 8.35 -8.55 4.56
C LEU A 98 7.47 -9.40 3.63
N LYS A 99 7.59 -9.20 2.32
CA LYS A 99 6.92 -10.03 1.31
C LYS A 99 7.33 -11.50 1.46
N GLU A 100 8.63 -11.80 1.48
CA GLU A 100 9.14 -13.17 1.65
C GLU A 100 8.62 -13.81 2.95
N SER A 101 8.63 -13.06 4.06
CA SER A 101 8.14 -13.57 5.35
C SER A 101 6.65 -13.92 5.33
N LEU A 102 5.82 -13.11 4.67
CA LEU A 102 4.40 -13.41 4.48
C LEU A 102 4.20 -14.60 3.54
N GLU A 103 5.00 -14.70 2.49
CA GLU A 103 4.96 -15.82 1.55
C GLU A 103 5.35 -17.16 2.19
N ASP A 104 6.33 -17.13 3.09
CA ASP A 104 6.73 -18.28 3.93
C ASP A 104 5.61 -18.70 4.90
N MET A 105 4.76 -17.76 5.31
CA MET A 105 3.55 -18.01 6.11
C MET A 105 2.35 -18.46 5.29
N ASN A 106 2.55 -18.87 4.03
CA ASN A 106 1.51 -19.32 3.11
C ASN A 106 0.56 -18.22 2.62
N PHE A 107 1.01 -16.97 2.56
CA PHE A 107 0.29 -15.89 1.88
C PHE A 107 0.79 -15.71 0.44
N SER A 108 -0.08 -15.26 -0.44
CA SER A 108 0.32 -14.57 -1.67
C SER A 108 0.31 -13.08 -1.38
N VAL A 109 1.35 -12.38 -1.84
CA VAL A 109 1.51 -10.94 -1.60
C VAL A 109 1.90 -10.24 -2.89
N ASP A 110 1.09 -9.28 -3.30
CA ASP A 110 1.40 -8.38 -4.41
C ASP A 110 1.30 -6.93 -3.95
N TYR A 111 2.11 -6.06 -4.53
CA TYR A 111 2.11 -4.64 -4.23
C TYR A 111 2.39 -3.81 -5.48
N ARG A 112 2.04 -2.53 -5.39
CA ARG A 112 2.46 -1.50 -6.35
C ARG A 112 2.89 -0.24 -5.62
N LEU A 113 3.98 0.34 -6.11
CA LEU A 113 4.40 1.69 -5.80
C LEU A 113 3.96 2.60 -6.96
N CYS A 114 3.27 3.69 -6.66
CA CYS A 114 2.71 4.56 -7.68
C CYS A 114 2.79 6.02 -7.27
N MET A 115 2.73 6.89 -8.27
CA MET A 115 2.62 8.33 -8.10
C MET A 115 1.34 8.84 -8.77
N ALA A 116 0.55 9.61 -8.03
CA ALA A 116 -0.61 10.35 -8.54
C ALA A 116 -0.42 11.84 -8.20
N ASP A 117 -0.08 12.65 -9.19
CA ASP A 117 0.33 14.05 -9.01
C ASP A 117 1.43 14.19 -7.92
N GLU A 118 1.16 14.95 -6.86
CA GLU A 118 2.04 15.13 -5.69
C GLU A 118 1.64 14.17 -4.56
N THR A 119 1.27 12.93 -4.89
CA THR A 119 0.90 11.91 -3.90
C THR A 119 1.51 10.56 -4.22
N GLY A 120 2.31 10.09 -3.27
CA GLY A 120 2.86 8.75 -3.27
C GLY A 120 1.86 7.73 -2.78
N LEU A 121 1.76 6.60 -3.47
CA LEU A 121 0.90 5.48 -3.12
C LEU A 121 1.71 4.20 -3.04
N PHE A 122 1.58 3.48 -1.93
CA PHE A 122 2.06 2.11 -1.82
C PHE A 122 0.91 1.22 -1.38
N VAL A 123 0.45 0.35 -2.27
CA VAL A 123 -0.74 -0.49 -2.07
C VAL A 123 -0.33 -1.95 -2.07
N VAL A 124 -0.69 -2.66 -1.01
CA VAL A 124 -0.35 -4.07 -0.80
C VAL A 124 -1.63 -4.88 -0.69
N LEU A 125 -1.67 -5.99 -1.42
CA LEU A 125 -2.67 -7.03 -1.29
C LEU A 125 -2.00 -8.28 -0.71
N TYR A 126 -2.64 -8.89 0.28
CA TYR A 126 -2.20 -10.19 0.78
C TYR A 126 -3.38 -11.10 1.12
N ARG A 127 -3.25 -12.37 0.73
CA ARG A 127 -4.28 -13.39 0.88
C ARG A 127 -3.64 -14.74 1.20
N ASP A 128 -4.29 -15.54 2.04
CA ASP A 128 -3.87 -16.92 2.27
C ASP A 128 -3.97 -17.75 0.97
N ARG A 129 -2.90 -18.50 0.65
CA ARG A 129 -2.78 -19.34 -0.57
C ARG A 129 -3.76 -20.49 -0.62
N SER A 130 -4.29 -20.93 0.52
CA SER A 130 -5.38 -21.93 0.55
C SER A 130 -6.64 -21.44 -0.15
N GLY A 131 -6.74 -20.13 -0.43
CA GLY A 131 -7.94 -19.51 -1.00
C GLY A 131 -9.05 -19.33 0.04
N VAL A 132 -8.87 -19.83 1.26
CA VAL A 132 -9.82 -19.74 2.37
C VAL A 132 -9.55 -18.46 3.16
N GLY A 133 -10.59 -17.65 3.36
CA GLY A 133 -10.49 -16.41 4.12
C GLY A 133 -10.44 -15.15 3.24
N PRO A 134 -10.35 -13.97 3.87
CA PRO A 134 -10.41 -12.70 3.17
C PRO A 134 -9.08 -12.34 2.49
N CYS A 135 -9.17 -11.49 1.46
CA CYS A 135 -8.01 -10.73 0.98
C CYS A 135 -7.90 -9.46 1.81
N PHE A 136 -6.68 -9.08 2.21
CA PHE A 136 -6.43 -7.85 2.93
C PHE A 136 -5.83 -6.80 2.01
N VAL A 137 -6.19 -5.55 2.27
CA VAL A 137 -5.72 -4.37 1.57
C VAL A 137 -5.02 -3.47 2.57
N GLU A 138 -3.81 -3.06 2.24
CA GLU A 138 -3.08 -2.02 2.97
C GLU A 138 -2.70 -0.92 1.98
N ALA A 139 -3.07 0.31 2.30
CA ALA A 139 -2.72 1.47 1.50
C ALA A 139 -1.94 2.46 2.36
N VAL A 140 -0.75 2.82 1.88
CA VAL A 140 0.05 3.94 2.36
C VAL A 140 -0.12 5.07 1.36
N VAL A 141 -0.60 6.20 1.83
CA VAL A 141 -0.86 7.40 1.02
C VAL A 141 -0.06 8.54 1.62
N SER A 142 0.87 9.10 0.85
CA SER A 142 1.84 10.10 1.26
C SER A 142 1.66 11.38 0.45
N ASP A 143 1.47 12.51 1.12
CA ASP A 143 1.48 13.84 0.49
C ASP A 143 2.93 14.25 0.26
N LEU A 144 3.24 14.67 -0.96
CA LEU A 144 4.57 15.12 -1.36
C LEU A 144 4.59 16.63 -1.67
N SER A 145 3.45 17.31 -1.52
CA SER A 145 3.37 18.76 -1.67
C SER A 145 4.09 19.45 -0.50
N GLU A 146 5.00 20.38 -0.81
CA GLU A 146 5.68 21.25 0.16
C GLU A 146 4.71 22.16 0.95
#